data_AF-A0A940BNC6-F1
#
_entry.id   AF-A0A940BNC6-F1
#
_cell.length_a   1.000
_cell.length_b   1.000
_cell.length_c   1.000
_cell.angle_alpha   90.00
_cell.angle_beta   90.00
_cell.angle_gamma   90.00
#
_symmetry.space_group_name_H-M   'P 1'
#
loop_
_entity.id
_entity.type
_entity.pdbx_description
1 polymer ?
#
loop_
_entity_poly.entity_id
_entity_poly.type
_entity_poly.pdbx_seq_one_letter_code
_entity_poly.pdbx_strand_id
1 'polypeptide(L)'
;MIGFPKDNNVGIEVSANGTDWDLVGDYKLEGEAATDEYAVNIHTIELGKTVTGKYVRLSFAYGDSPFSDVPIWEWHGFSEFAFVVADVVIVDESEPAEESTPAEESTPAEESTPAEESTPAEESTPAEESKPAEESKP
;
A
#
# COMPACT_ATOMS: atom_id res chain seq x y z
N MET A 1 -23.87 8.82 -24.47
CA MET A 1 -25.04 8.31 -23.71
C MET A 1 -24.64 7.94 -22.28
N ILE A 2 -25.61 7.90 -21.36
CA ILE A 2 -25.43 7.44 -19.97
C ILE A 2 -25.89 5.98 -19.84
N GLY A 3 -25.17 5.15 -19.09
CA GLY A 3 -25.59 3.75 -18.84
C GLY A 3 -24.97 3.11 -17.61
N PHE A 4 -25.15 1.80 -17.46
CA PHE A 4 -24.61 1.02 -16.34
C PHE A 4 -23.09 0.83 -16.45
N PRO A 5 -22.40 0.59 -15.33
CA PRO A 5 -20.99 0.18 -15.34
C PRO A 5 -20.76 -1.02 -16.26
N LYS A 6 -19.52 -1.19 -16.73
CA LYS A 6 -19.13 -2.38 -17.47
C LYS A 6 -19.50 -3.63 -16.67
N ASP A 7 -20.17 -4.57 -17.34
CA ASP A 7 -20.69 -5.80 -16.76
C ASP A 7 -21.59 -5.56 -15.54
N ASN A 8 -22.15 -4.37 -15.37
CA ASN A 8 -22.85 -3.90 -14.17
C ASN A 8 -22.02 -4.06 -12.88
N ASN A 9 -20.68 -3.98 -12.94
CA ASN A 9 -19.84 -4.19 -11.78
C ASN A 9 -19.39 -2.88 -11.11
N VAL A 10 -19.43 -2.85 -9.78
CA VAL A 10 -18.88 -1.77 -8.95
C VAL A 10 -17.95 -2.38 -7.90
N GLY A 11 -16.69 -1.98 -7.91
CA GLY A 11 -15.73 -2.27 -6.86
C GLY A 11 -15.90 -1.28 -5.70
N ILE A 12 -15.84 -1.80 -4.47
CA ILE A 12 -15.87 -0.99 -3.25
C ILE A 12 -14.59 -1.24 -2.47
N GLU A 13 -13.92 -0.15 -2.09
CA GLU A 13 -12.74 -0.17 -1.22
C GLU A 13 -12.93 0.79 -0.05
N VAL A 14 -12.30 0.49 1.08
CA VAL A 14 -12.25 1.37 2.25
C VAL A 14 -10.82 1.72 2.62
N SER A 15 -10.64 2.85 3.29
CA SER A 15 -9.34 3.27 3.79
C SER A 15 -9.47 4.00 5.11
N ALA A 16 -8.49 3.81 6.00
CA ALA A 16 -8.35 4.59 7.21
C ALA A 16 -7.70 5.97 6.95
N ASN A 17 -6.80 6.06 5.97
CA ASN A 17 -5.93 7.23 5.73
C ASN A 17 -6.12 7.91 4.35
N GLY A 18 -6.90 7.30 3.45
CA GLY A 18 -7.18 7.80 2.11
C GLY A 18 -6.13 7.44 1.06
N THR A 19 -5.06 6.74 1.42
CA THR A 19 -3.97 6.36 0.51
C THR A 19 -3.77 4.86 0.39
N ASP A 20 -3.96 4.12 1.48
CA ASP A 20 -3.89 2.66 1.51
C ASP A 20 -5.31 2.09 1.53
N TRP A 21 -5.62 1.22 0.58
CA TRP A 21 -7.00 0.81 0.32
C TRP A 21 -7.17 -0.69 0.42
N ASP A 22 -8.17 -1.08 1.22
CA ASP A 22 -8.58 -2.46 1.39
C ASP A 22 -9.80 -2.75 0.53
N LEU A 23 -9.69 -3.75 -0.33
CA LEU A 23 -10.80 -4.20 -1.15
C LEU A 23 -11.91 -4.78 -0.27
N VAL A 24 -13.09 -4.16 -0.32
CA VAL A 24 -14.29 -4.71 0.31
C VAL A 24 -14.84 -5.83 -0.56
N GLY A 25 -15.01 -5.56 -1.85
CA GLY A 25 -15.45 -6.52 -2.85
C GLY A 25 -15.91 -5.88 -4.16
N ASP A 26 -16.24 -6.75 -5.12
CA ASP A 26 -16.88 -6.40 -6.38
C ASP A 26 -18.36 -6.80 -6.33
N TYR A 27 -19.24 -5.87 -6.67
CA TYR A 27 -20.68 -6.01 -6.52
C TYR A 27 -21.38 -5.81 -7.86
N LYS A 28 -22.34 -6.69 -8.16
CA LYS A 28 -23.20 -6.56 -9.35
C LYS A 28 -24.40 -5.68 -9.05
N LEU A 29 -24.62 -4.70 -9.91
CA LEU A 29 -25.87 -3.96 -9.98
C LEU A 29 -26.87 -4.76 -10.80
N GLU A 30 -28.07 -4.93 -10.27
CA GLU A 30 -29.16 -5.58 -11.00
C GLU A 30 -29.75 -4.66 -12.08
N GLY A 31 -30.47 -5.23 -13.04
CA GLY A 31 -31.12 -4.46 -14.10
C GLY A 31 -30.38 -4.45 -15.43
N GLU A 32 -31.09 -4.07 -16.48
CA GLU A 32 -30.61 -4.05 -17.85
C GLU A 32 -31.06 -2.74 -18.52
N ALA A 33 -30.25 -2.21 -19.43
CA ALA A 33 -30.67 -1.05 -20.21
C ALA A 33 -31.67 -1.49 -21.28
N ALA A 34 -32.81 -0.80 -21.35
CA ALA A 34 -33.85 -1.04 -22.36
C ALA A 34 -34.04 0.18 -23.26
N THR A 35 -34.41 -0.06 -24.52
CA THR A 35 -34.70 1.00 -25.49
C THR A 35 -35.90 1.83 -25.04
N ASP A 36 -35.80 3.15 -25.18
CA ASP A 36 -36.83 4.13 -24.79
C ASP A 36 -37.21 4.14 -23.30
N GLU A 37 -36.42 3.50 -22.43
CA GLU A 37 -36.58 3.56 -20.98
C GLU A 37 -35.55 4.52 -20.36
N TYR A 38 -36.06 5.55 -19.68
CA TYR A 38 -35.24 6.55 -19.00
C TYR A 38 -35.65 6.63 -17.54
N ALA A 39 -34.87 5.99 -16.68
CA ALA A 39 -35.15 5.92 -15.24
C ALA A 39 -33.87 6.10 -14.42
N VAL A 40 -34.05 6.62 -13.20
CA VAL A 40 -33.04 6.53 -12.14
C VAL A 40 -33.23 5.19 -11.44
N ASN A 41 -32.25 4.30 -11.57
CA ASN A 41 -32.26 3.01 -10.88
C ASN A 41 -31.62 3.15 -9.49
N ILE A 42 -32.35 2.70 -8.46
CA ILE A 42 -31.85 2.70 -7.08
C ILE A 42 -31.27 1.32 -6.79
N HIS A 43 -29.98 1.28 -6.44
CA HIS A 43 -29.31 0.07 -6.00
C HIS A 43 -28.93 0.15 -4.53
N THR A 44 -29.21 -0.93 -3.80
CA THR A 44 -28.68 -1.15 -2.46
C THR A 44 -27.69 -2.29 -2.53
N ILE A 45 -26.45 -2.02 -2.12
CA ILE A 45 -25.39 -3.02 -2.10
C ILE A 45 -25.22 -3.50 -0.65
N GLU A 46 -25.51 -4.78 -0.41
CA GLU A 46 -25.25 -5.41 0.88
C GLU A 46 -23.80 -5.93 0.92
N LEU A 47 -23.00 -5.39 1.83
CA LEU A 47 -21.58 -5.76 1.91
C LEU A 47 -21.35 -7.18 2.42
N GLY A 48 -22.34 -7.77 3.12
CA GLY A 48 -22.25 -9.10 3.74
C GLY A 48 -21.31 -9.19 4.96
N LYS A 49 -20.62 -8.09 5.30
CA LYS A 49 -19.70 -7.97 6.42
C LYS A 49 -19.68 -6.53 6.95
N THR A 50 -19.33 -6.37 8.22
CA THR A 50 -18.99 -5.05 8.77
C THR A 50 -17.61 -4.64 8.26
N VAL A 51 -17.50 -3.40 7.80
CA VAL A 51 -16.22 -2.77 7.41
C VAL A 51 -16.08 -1.45 8.16
N THR A 52 -14.84 -1.12 8.52
CA THR A 52 -14.50 0.13 9.21
C THR A 52 -13.53 0.93 8.32
N GLY A 53 -13.82 2.20 8.10
CA GLY A 53 -12.96 3.10 7.33
C GLY A 53 -13.42 4.55 7.44
N LYS A 54 -12.48 5.49 7.25
CA LYS A 54 -12.75 6.93 7.18
C LYS A 54 -13.09 7.37 5.75
N TYR A 55 -12.58 6.64 4.77
CA TYR A 55 -12.76 6.92 3.34
C TYR A 55 -13.35 5.69 2.64
N VAL A 56 -14.18 5.95 1.64
CA VAL A 56 -14.74 4.93 0.75
C VAL A 56 -14.41 5.31 -0.69
N ARG A 57 -14.05 4.32 -1.51
CA ARG A 57 -13.88 4.48 -2.95
C ARG A 57 -14.82 3.54 -3.68
N LEU A 58 -15.48 4.09 -4.69
CA LEU A 58 -16.25 3.33 -5.67
C LEU A 58 -15.48 3.35 -6.98
N SER A 59 -15.30 2.16 -7.55
CA SER A 59 -14.58 1.97 -8.79
C SER A 59 -15.47 1.26 -9.80
N PHE A 60 -15.60 1.82 -10.99
CA PHE A 60 -16.36 1.22 -12.09
C PHE A 60 -15.67 1.56 -13.41
N ALA A 61 -15.85 0.69 -14.40
CA ALA A 61 -15.30 0.88 -15.72
C ALA A 61 -16.40 1.24 -16.72
N TYR A 62 -16.03 1.99 -17.75
CA TYR A 62 -16.86 2.11 -18.96
C TYR A 62 -16.85 0.79 -19.72
N GLY A 63 -17.99 0.45 -20.29
CA GLY A 63 -18.20 -0.82 -20.99
C GLY A 63 -19.10 -0.66 -22.19
N ASP A 64 -19.20 -1.75 -22.95
CA ASP A 64 -20.02 -1.80 -24.14
C ASP A 64 -21.49 -1.53 -23.77
N SER A 65 -22.16 -0.76 -24.62
CA SER A 65 -23.61 -0.62 -24.51
C SER A 65 -24.29 -1.81 -25.20
N PRO A 66 -25.45 -2.27 -24.72
CA PRO A 66 -26.21 -3.33 -25.38
C PRO A 66 -26.86 -2.87 -26.70
N PHE A 67 -26.78 -1.58 -27.04
CA PHE A 67 -27.40 -1.00 -28.22
C PHE A 67 -26.42 -0.86 -29.39
N SER A 68 -26.85 -1.21 -30.60
CA SER A 68 -26.01 -1.19 -31.82
C SER A 68 -25.51 0.20 -32.21
N ASP A 69 -26.34 1.22 -32.01
CA ASP A 69 -26.07 2.59 -32.47
C ASP A 69 -25.14 3.34 -31.52
N VAL A 70 -24.95 2.81 -30.31
CA VAL A 70 -24.10 3.37 -29.28
C VAL A 70 -23.21 2.25 -28.76
N PRO A 71 -22.02 2.05 -29.34
CA PRO A 71 -21.20 0.88 -29.05
C PRO A 71 -20.64 0.87 -27.63
N ILE A 72 -20.45 2.04 -27.00
CA ILE A 72 -19.90 2.16 -25.65
C ILE A 72 -20.71 3.17 -24.83
N TRP A 73 -20.86 2.92 -23.53
CA TRP A 73 -21.33 3.94 -22.60
C TRP A 73 -20.27 5.05 -22.48
N GLU A 74 -20.68 6.30 -22.65
CA GLU A 74 -19.77 7.46 -22.62
C GLU A 74 -19.82 8.20 -21.28
N TRP A 75 -20.89 8.00 -20.51
CA TRP A 75 -21.15 8.71 -19.27
C TRP A 75 -21.76 7.77 -18.21
N HIS A 76 -21.46 8.07 -16.95
CA HIS A 76 -22.17 7.55 -15.77
C HIS A 76 -22.88 8.68 -15.07
N GLY A 77 -24.14 8.45 -14.69
CA GLY A 77 -24.97 9.40 -13.96
C GLY A 77 -25.27 8.90 -12.56
N PHE A 78 -25.05 9.75 -11.56
CA PHE A 78 -25.45 9.52 -10.17
C PHE A 78 -26.32 10.70 -9.74
N SER A 79 -27.53 10.40 -9.26
CA SER A 79 -28.39 11.43 -8.66
C SER A 79 -28.20 11.53 -7.16
N GLU A 80 -27.88 10.43 -6.50
CA GLU A 80 -27.77 10.31 -5.05
C GLU A 80 -26.81 9.18 -4.70
N PHE A 81 -26.13 9.29 -3.56
CA PHE A 81 -25.35 8.18 -2.99
C PHE A 81 -25.41 8.24 -1.46
N ALA A 82 -25.72 7.11 -0.83
CA ALA A 82 -25.91 7.03 0.62
C ALA A 82 -25.25 5.78 1.20
N PHE A 83 -24.85 5.87 2.47
CA PHE A 83 -24.34 4.76 3.27
C PHE A 83 -25.31 4.48 4.41
N VAL A 84 -25.56 3.20 4.67
CA VAL A 84 -26.21 2.76 5.91
C VAL A 84 -25.09 2.40 6.89
N VAL A 85 -24.97 3.20 7.95
CA VAL A 85 -23.93 3.00 8.96
C VAL A 85 -24.58 2.40 10.20
N ALA A 86 -24.12 1.21 10.61
CA ALA A 86 -24.63 0.54 11.80
C ALA A 86 -24.17 1.27 13.08
N ASP A 87 -22.89 1.65 13.13
CA ASP A 87 -22.28 2.35 14.26
C ASP A 87 -21.39 3.49 13.75
N VAL A 88 -21.65 4.71 14.19
CA VAL A 88 -20.76 5.86 13.93
C VAL A 88 -19.82 5.99 15.11
N VAL A 89 -18.57 5.56 14.94
CA VAL A 89 -17.51 5.86 15.90
C VAL A 89 -16.92 7.21 15.53
N ILE A 90 -17.32 8.26 16.25
CA ILE A 90 -16.65 9.56 16.19
C ILE A 90 -15.32 9.41 16.92
N VAL A 91 -14.24 9.18 16.18
CA VAL A 91 -12.88 9.28 16.74
C VAL A 91 -12.53 10.76 16.75
N ASP A 92 -12.45 11.34 17.95
CA ASP A 92 -11.94 12.69 18.14
C ASP A 92 -10.45 12.66 17.78
N GLU A 93 -10.05 13.36 16.71
CA GLU A 93 -8.67 13.45 16.25
C GLU A 93 -7.79 14.26 17.24
N SER A 94 -8.35 14.70 18.37
CA SER A 94 -7.70 15.52 19.40
C SER A 94 -6.99 14.74 20.51
N GLU A 95 -7.13 13.41 20.60
CA GLU A 95 -6.31 12.65 21.55
C GLU A 95 -4.96 12.33 20.90
N PRO A 96 -3.84 12.91 21.38
CA PRO A 96 -2.53 12.38 20.99
C PRO A 96 -2.52 10.92 21.42
N ALA A 97 -2.13 10.02 20.51
CA ALA A 97 -1.85 8.64 20.89
C ALA A 97 -1.00 8.69 22.16
N GLU A 98 -1.48 8.10 23.26
CA GLU A 98 -0.68 8.01 24.49
C GLU A 98 0.65 7.40 24.07
N GLU A 99 1.69 8.23 24.16
CA GLU A 99 3.05 7.87 23.86
C GLU A 99 3.34 6.63 24.70
N SER A 100 3.43 5.48 24.04
CA SER A 100 3.84 4.25 24.71
C SER A 100 5.19 4.59 25.34
N THR A 101 5.22 4.60 26.67
CA THR A 101 6.44 4.83 27.45
C THR A 101 7.57 4.06 26.79
N PRO A 102 8.71 4.69 26.45
CA PRO A 102 9.82 3.98 25.85
C PRO A 102 10.13 2.76 26.72
N ALA A 103 10.13 1.57 26.12
CA ALA A 103 10.53 0.37 26.82
C ALA A 103 11.92 0.63 27.42
N GLU A 104 12.08 0.39 28.73
CA GLU A 104 13.36 0.61 29.41
C GLU A 104 14.49 0.00 28.58
N GLU A 105 15.44 0.86 28.23
CA GLU A 105 16.65 0.51 27.50
C GLU A 105 17.30 -0.66 28.25
N SER A 106 17.30 -1.84 27.63
CA SER A 106 18.00 -2.99 28.18
C SER A 106 19.47 -2.62 28.31
N THR A 107 19.98 -2.61 29.54
CA THR A 107 21.40 -2.39 29.84
C THR A 107 22.24 -3.24 28.88
N PRO A 108 23.24 -2.67 28.17
CA PRO A 108 24.10 -3.45 27.30
C PRO A 108 24.73 -4.58 28.13
N ALA A 109 24.62 -5.82 27.64
CA ALA A 109 25.31 -6.95 28.24
C ALA A 109 26.82 -6.67 28.26
N GLU A 110 27.46 -6.97 29.39
CA GLU A 110 28.89 -6.73 29.59
C GLU A 110 29.72 -7.25 28.40
N GLU A 111 30.54 -6.36 27.87
CA GLU A 111 31.50 -6.61 26.81
C GLU A 111 32.41 -7.78 27.24
N SER A 112 32.35 -8.89 26.50
CA SER A 112 33.28 -9.99 26.71
C SER A 112 34.69 -9.50 26.39
N THR A 113 35.58 -9.56 27.37
CA THR A 113 37.01 -9.21 27.23
C THR A 113 37.59 -9.90 25.99
N PRO A 114 38.30 -9.17 25.10
CA PRO A 114 39.02 -9.81 24.00
C PRO A 114 40.05 -10.79 24.56
N ALA A 115 40.07 -12.01 24.03
CA ALA A 115 41.11 -12.98 24.34
C ALA A 115 42.48 -12.41 23.95
N GLU A 116 43.48 -12.60 24.82
CA GLU A 116 44.84 -12.06 24.63
C GLU A 116 45.41 -12.44 23.26
N GLU A 117 45.86 -11.41 22.54
CA GLU A 117 46.57 -11.53 21.28
C GLU A 117 47.88 -12.28 21.52
N SER A 118 48.07 -13.39 20.79
CA SER A 118 49.33 -14.14 20.82
C SER A 118 50.46 -13.27 20.26
N THR A 119 51.56 -13.16 21.01
CA THR A 119 52.77 -12.44 20.62
C THR A 119 53.28 -12.90 19.24
N PRO A 120 53.61 -11.98 18.31
CA PRO A 120 54.32 -12.35 17.09
C PRO A 120 55.71 -12.89 17.44
N ALA A 121 56.09 -14.03 16.86
CA ALA A 121 57.45 -14.54 16.94
C ALA A 121 58.41 -13.60 16.21
N GLU A 122 59.55 -13.27 16.82
CA GLU A 122 60.60 -12.46 16.20
C GLU A 122 61.10 -13.12 14.91
N GLU A 123 60.88 -12.44 13.77
CA GLU A 123 61.48 -12.82 12.50
C GLU A 123 62.88 -12.18 12.37
N SER A 124 63.79 -12.98 11.83
CA SER A 124 65.25 -12.85 11.95
C SER A 124 65.87 -11.68 11.19
N THR A 125 67.00 -11.17 11.68
CA THR A 125 67.82 -10.15 11.02
C THR A 125 68.34 -10.62 9.65
N PRO A 126 68.26 -9.80 8.58
CA PRO A 126 68.90 -10.13 7.31
C PRO A 126 70.43 -10.08 7.45
N ALA A 127 71.11 -11.08 6.88
CA ALA A 127 72.57 -11.10 6.75
C ALA A 127 73.04 -9.97 5.81
N GLU A 128 74.16 -9.31 6.16
CA GLU A 128 74.83 -8.35 5.28
C GLU A 128 75.29 -9.04 3.98
N GLU A 129 74.77 -8.60 2.84
CA GLU A 129 75.39 -8.89 1.56
C GLU A 129 76.34 -7.77 1.12
N SER A 130 77.47 -8.24 0.60
CA SER A 130 78.70 -7.50 0.34
C SER A 130 78.60 -6.54 -0.84
N LYS A 131 79.29 -5.40 -0.71
CA LYS A 131 79.48 -4.39 -1.76
C LYS A 131 80.36 -4.93 -2.91
N PRO A 132 79.94 -4.88 -4.18
CA PRO A 132 80.86 -5.12 -5.29
C PRO A 132 81.72 -3.89 -5.58
N ALA A 133 82.95 -4.17 -6.04
CA ALA A 133 84.04 -3.25 -6.30
C ALA A 133 83.80 -2.28 -7.47
N GLU A 134 84.58 -1.19 -7.47
CA GLU A 134 84.71 -0.21 -8.54
C GLU A 134 84.94 -0.84 -9.93
N GLU A 135 84.36 -0.24 -10.97
CA GLU A 135 85.12 -0.04 -12.21
C GLU A 135 84.63 1.17 -13.03
N SER A 136 85.57 2.12 -13.16
CA SER A 136 85.99 2.88 -14.34
C SER A 136 84.99 3.62 -15.27
N LYS A 137 85.29 4.92 -15.33
CA LYS A 137 84.82 5.99 -16.22
C LYS A 137 85.10 5.76 -17.71
N PRO A 138 84.40 6.50 -18.60
CA PRO A 138 85.10 7.49 -19.44
C PRO A 138 84.66 8.94 -19.18
#